data_AF-A0A9D6K0C4-F1
#
_entry.id   AF-A0A9D6K0C4-F1
#
_cell.length_a   1.000
_cell.length_b   1.000
_cell.length_c   1.000
_cell.angle_alpha   90.00
_cell.angle_beta   90.00
_cell.angle_gamma   90.00
#
_symmetry.space_group_name_H-M   'P 1'
#
loop_
_entity.id
_entity.type
_entity.pdbx_description
1 polymer ?
#
loop_
_entity_poly.entity_id
_entity_poly.type
_entity_poly.pdbx_seq_one_letter_code
_entity_poly.pdbx_strand_id
1 'polypeptide(L)'
;DGEIVYRAQIETSQPFPHLESIEFTLSPTWQPRVLRMTSEHEKGKATYEGQAVEGRWEIEIVDGQGKATHYGFPYDKHTELDDLSPIFNIVTFQRLGLSPGHNREIQVIYMEPMVFTPKWAAQLYSRSDDEVIKVSAGEYVARHYRYRSLDKGWESDM
;
A
#
# COMPACT_ATOMS: atom_id res chain seq x y z
N ASP A 1 -16.23 -7.47 16.43
CA ASP A 1 -15.34 -6.48 15.82
C ASP A 1 -14.01 -7.14 15.53
N GLY A 2 -13.76 -7.45 14.25
CA GLY A 2 -12.51 -8.08 13.84
C GLY A 2 -11.55 -7.04 13.25
N GLU A 3 -10.27 -7.35 13.23
CA GLU A 3 -9.28 -6.61 12.46
C GLU A 3 -8.61 -7.56 11.49
N ILE A 4 -8.24 -7.06 10.31
CA ILE A 4 -7.39 -7.77 9.37
C ILE A 4 -5.98 -7.27 9.62
N VAL A 5 -5.06 -8.17 9.96
CA VAL A 5 -3.65 -7.81 10.15
C VAL A 5 -2.82 -8.54 9.13
N TYR A 6 -2.18 -7.77 8.26
CA TYR A 6 -1.20 -8.25 7.30
C TYR A 6 0.21 -8.04 7.87
N ARG A 7 1.06 -9.05 7.74
CA ARG A 7 2.47 -8.97 8.07
C ARG A 7 3.31 -9.50 6.93
N ALA A 8 4.33 -8.76 6.54
CA ALA A 8 5.27 -9.19 5.53
C ALA A 8 6.68 -8.70 5.83
N GLN A 9 7.62 -9.40 5.22
CA GLN A 9 9.02 -9.02 5.15
C GLN A 9 9.45 -9.14 3.69
N ILE A 10 10.08 -8.08 3.19
CA ILE A 10 10.59 -7.99 1.83
C ILE A 10 12.10 -7.91 1.95
N GLU A 11 12.81 -8.85 1.34
CA GLU A 11 14.26 -8.85 1.28
C GLU A 11 14.69 -8.89 -0.17
N THR A 12 15.52 -7.94 -0.56
CA THR A 12 16.14 -7.88 -1.88
C THR A 12 17.66 -7.81 -1.71
N SER A 13 18.38 -8.51 -2.57
CA SER A 13 19.85 -8.53 -2.56
C SER A 13 20.48 -7.82 -3.76
N GLN A 14 19.70 -7.55 -4.81
CA GLN A 14 20.13 -6.83 -6.02
C GLN A 14 18.98 -6.01 -6.64
N PRO A 15 19.28 -4.90 -7.35
CA PRO A 15 20.60 -4.27 -7.46
C PRO A 15 21.04 -3.56 -6.18
N PHE A 16 20.11 -3.26 -5.27
CA PHE A 16 20.39 -2.58 -4.00
C PHE A 16 19.84 -3.42 -2.86
N PRO A 17 20.68 -3.94 -1.95
CA PRO A 17 20.23 -4.67 -0.78
C PRO A 17 19.26 -3.81 0.05
N HIS A 18 18.10 -4.38 0.34
CA HIS A 18 17.04 -3.72 1.08
C HIS A 18 16.23 -4.76 1.84
N LEU A 19 16.02 -4.49 3.13
CA LEU A 19 15.15 -5.25 4.01
C LEU A 19 14.04 -4.34 4.50
N GLU A 20 12.79 -4.75 4.28
CA GLU A 20 11.62 -4.05 4.77
C GLU A 20 10.69 -4.97 5.52
N SER A 21 10.12 -4.47 6.61
CA SER A 21 9.05 -5.13 7.35
C SER A 21 7.81 -4.26 7.32
N ILE A 22 6.65 -4.91 7.21
CA ILE A 22 5.35 -4.25 7.13
C ILE A 22 4.39 -4.97 8.09
N GLU A 23 3.75 -4.19 8.95
CA GLU A 23 2.56 -4.58 9.69
C GLU A 23 1.43 -3.61 9.34
N PHE A 24 0.39 -4.10 8.67
CA PHE A 24 -0.72 -3.30 8.21
C PHE A 24 -2.03 -3.81 8.81
N THR A 25 -2.61 -3.02 9.70
CA THR A 25 -3.90 -3.27 10.32
C THR A 25 -5.00 -2.54 9.57
N LEU A 26 -6.04 -3.27 9.20
CA LEU A 26 -7.21 -2.80 8.49
C LEU A 26 -8.48 -3.11 9.27
N SER A 27 -9.52 -2.31 9.05
CA SER A 27 -10.89 -2.65 9.49
C SER A 27 -11.42 -3.89 8.72
N PRO A 28 -12.56 -4.47 9.14
CA PRO A 28 -13.25 -5.50 8.37
C PRO A 28 -13.67 -5.06 6.96
N THR A 29 -13.83 -3.75 6.76
CA THR A 29 -14.10 -3.12 5.45
C THR A 29 -12.83 -2.73 4.72
N TRP A 30 -11.69 -3.32 5.11
CA TRP A 30 -10.36 -3.11 4.55
C TRP A 30 -9.81 -1.69 4.72
N GLN A 31 -10.47 -0.83 5.50
CA GLN A 31 -10.01 0.55 5.69
C GLN A 31 -8.70 0.60 6.48
N PRO A 32 -7.68 1.35 6.03
CA PRO A 32 -6.41 1.50 6.75
C PRO A 32 -6.63 1.99 8.19
N ARG A 33 -6.05 1.34 9.19
CA ARG A 33 -6.14 1.76 10.61
C ARG A 33 -4.80 2.10 11.22
N VAL A 34 -3.83 1.19 11.06
CA VAL A 34 -2.46 1.36 11.55
C VAL A 34 -1.53 0.74 10.53
N LEU A 35 -0.46 1.43 10.19
CA LEU A 35 0.62 0.92 9.35
C LEU A 35 1.95 1.15 10.07
N ARG A 36 2.69 0.07 10.29
CA ARG A 36 4.05 0.13 10.79
C ARG A 36 4.97 -0.46 9.75
N MET A 37 6.04 0.26 9.44
CA MET A 37 7.06 -0.23 8.52
C MET A 37 8.44 0.05 9.08
N THR A 38 9.38 -0.82 8.75
CA THR A 38 10.80 -0.53 8.90
C THR A 38 11.46 -0.79 7.58
N SER A 39 12.33 0.12 7.13
CA SER A 39 13.20 -0.11 5.98
C SER A 39 14.65 -0.02 6.43
N GLU A 40 15.47 -0.97 5.99
CA GLU A 40 16.91 -1.00 6.20
C GLU A 40 17.59 -1.18 4.84
N HIS A 41 18.53 -0.30 4.55
CA HIS A 41 19.30 -0.29 3.31
C HIS A 41 20.71 0.28 3.57
N GLU A 42 21.55 0.33 2.55
CA GLU A 42 22.97 0.72 2.68
C GLU A 42 23.21 2.08 3.37
N LYS A 43 22.24 3.01 3.29
CA LYS A 43 22.37 4.38 3.81
C LYS A 43 21.80 4.54 5.21
N GLY A 44 21.19 3.50 5.78
CA GLY A 44 20.64 3.51 7.12
C GLY A 44 19.32 2.77 7.24
N LYS A 45 18.65 3.05 8.35
CA LYS A 45 17.35 2.48 8.71
C LYS A 45 16.34 3.61 8.87
N ALA A 46 15.10 3.38 8.49
CA ALA A 46 13.99 4.26 8.80
C ALA A 46 12.83 3.44 9.39
N THR A 47 12.05 4.06 10.26
CA THR A 47 10.78 3.51 10.72
C THR A 47 9.64 4.45 10.37
N TYR A 48 8.50 3.88 10.03
CA TYR A 48 7.25 4.59 9.78
C TYR A 48 6.19 4.03 10.73
N GLU A 49 5.47 4.91 11.42
CA GLU A 49 4.25 4.58 12.12
C GLU A 49 3.14 5.55 11.71
N GLY A 50 2.12 5.01 11.05
CA GLY A 50 0.94 5.74 10.60
C GLY A 50 -0.31 5.20 11.27
N GLN A 51 -1.20 6.08 11.71
CA GLN A 51 -2.47 5.69 12.31
C GLN A 51 -3.61 6.68 12.05
N ALA A 52 -4.83 6.14 11.97
CA ALA A 52 -6.04 6.93 11.87
C ALA A 52 -6.46 7.47 13.25
N VAL A 53 -6.42 8.79 13.41
CA VAL A 53 -6.82 9.50 14.63
C VAL A 53 -7.74 10.66 14.26
N GLU A 54 -8.99 10.63 14.74
CA GLU A 54 -9.94 11.76 14.65
C GLU A 54 -10.05 12.43 13.26
N GLY A 55 -10.22 11.63 12.21
CA GLY A 55 -10.36 12.14 10.84
C GLY A 55 -9.04 12.59 10.20
N ARG A 56 -7.91 12.21 10.80
CA ARG A 56 -6.56 12.42 10.27
C ARG A 56 -5.79 11.11 10.22
N TRP A 57 -4.89 11.01 9.25
CA TRP A 57 -3.87 9.98 9.18
C TRP A 57 -2.58 10.62 9.67
N GLU A 58 -2.24 10.34 10.92
CA GLU A 58 -1.06 10.87 11.60
C GLU A 58 0.11 9.93 11.37
N ILE A 59 1.27 10.49 11.04
CA ILE A 59 2.47 9.75 10.67
C ILE A 59 3.64 10.25 11.51
N GLU A 60 4.41 9.33 12.06
CA GLU A 60 5.76 9.56 12.58
C GLU A 60 6.77 8.77 11.75
N ILE A 61 7.83 9.44 11.32
CA ILE A 61 8.99 8.81 10.67
C ILE A 61 10.23 9.09 11.50
N VAL A 62 10.96 8.04 11.85
CA VAL A 62 12.24 8.15 12.55
C VAL A 62 13.34 7.65 11.62
N ASP A 63 14.31 8.52 11.33
CA ASP A 63 15.47 8.18 10.49
C ASP A 63 16.54 7.40 11.26
N GLY A 64 17.62 7.01 10.56
CA GLY A 64 18.70 6.21 11.11
C GLY A 64 19.52 6.93 12.18
N GLN A 65 19.34 8.25 12.30
CA GLN A 65 19.96 9.11 13.29
C GLN A 65 19.04 9.36 14.49
N GLY A 66 17.83 8.79 14.49
CA GLY A 66 16.84 8.94 15.56
C GLY A 66 16.06 10.25 15.47
N LYS A 67 16.13 10.99 14.36
CA LYS A 67 15.35 12.22 14.18
C LYS A 67 13.94 11.86 13.76
N ALA A 68 12.97 12.29 14.57
CA ALA A 68 11.55 12.16 14.27
C ALA A 68 11.05 13.31 13.38
N THR A 69 10.22 12.98 12.40
CA THR A 69 9.47 13.93 11.57
C THR A 69 8.00 13.51 11.54
N HIS A 70 7.09 14.47 11.71
CA HIS A 70 5.65 14.22 11.78
C HIS A 70 4.93 14.78 10.55
N TYR A 71 3.95 14.02 10.07
CA TYR A 71 3.04 14.43 9.00
C TYR A 71 1.60 14.12 9.39
N GLY A 72 0.66 14.84 8.79
CA GLY A 72 -0.75 14.54 8.98
C GLY A 72 -1.56 14.85 7.74
N PHE A 73 -2.39 13.91 7.33
CA PHE A 73 -3.24 13.99 6.15
C PHE A 73 -4.72 13.88 6.56
N PRO A 74 -5.66 14.52 5.83
CA PRO A 74 -7.08 14.19 5.97
C PRO A 74 -7.30 12.69 5.82
N TYR A 75 -8.13 12.13 6.70
CA TYR A 75 -8.47 10.71 6.69
C TYR A 75 -9.99 10.51 6.75
N ASP A 76 -10.48 9.73 5.80
CA ASP A 76 -11.88 9.38 5.65
C ASP A 76 -12.04 7.96 5.07
N LYS A 77 -13.28 7.61 4.69
CA LYS A 77 -13.61 6.30 4.12
C LYS A 77 -13.00 6.06 2.73
N HIS A 78 -12.45 7.07 2.08
CA HIS A 78 -11.84 7.02 0.76
C HIS A 78 -10.32 7.13 0.80
N THR A 79 -9.73 7.26 1.98
CA THR A 79 -8.29 7.34 2.14
C THR A 79 -7.65 5.99 1.84
N GLU A 80 -6.73 5.99 0.88
CA GLU A 80 -5.91 4.85 0.48
C GLU A 80 -4.43 5.18 0.75
N LEU A 81 -3.64 4.15 1.03
CA LEU A 81 -2.19 4.24 1.25
C LEU A 81 -1.48 3.46 0.16
N ASP A 82 -0.27 3.88 -0.22
CA ASP A 82 0.53 3.15 -1.20
C ASP A 82 2.04 3.21 -0.96
N ASP A 83 2.71 2.09 -1.14
CA ASP A 83 4.16 1.90 -1.10
C ASP A 83 4.51 0.72 -2.02
N LEU A 84 5.80 0.40 -2.24
CA LEU A 84 6.23 -0.65 -3.17
C LEU A 84 5.69 -2.05 -2.89
N SER A 85 5.15 -2.30 -1.70
CA SER A 85 4.59 -3.61 -1.38
C SER A 85 3.25 -3.89 -2.10
N PRO A 86 3.06 -5.08 -2.69
CA PRO A 86 1.83 -5.42 -3.40
C PRO A 86 0.58 -5.45 -2.49
N ILE A 87 0.72 -5.48 -1.17
CA ILE A 87 -0.43 -5.44 -0.26
C ILE A 87 -1.27 -4.16 -0.44
N PHE A 88 -0.65 -3.02 -0.73
CA PHE A 88 -1.35 -1.75 -0.89
C PHE A 88 -2.29 -1.77 -2.11
N ASN A 89 -1.84 -2.40 -3.20
CA ASN A 89 -2.68 -2.66 -4.37
C ASN A 89 -3.84 -3.60 -4.02
N ILE A 90 -3.60 -4.69 -3.29
CA ILE A 90 -4.65 -5.63 -2.87
C ILE A 90 -5.73 -4.93 -2.03
N VAL A 91 -5.31 -4.10 -1.07
CA VAL A 91 -6.22 -3.31 -0.23
C VAL A 91 -7.05 -2.37 -1.09
N THR A 92 -6.41 -1.66 -2.02
CA THR A 92 -7.07 -0.73 -2.93
C THR A 92 -8.08 -1.46 -3.82
N PHE A 93 -7.71 -2.57 -4.46
CA PHE A 93 -8.61 -3.37 -5.30
C PHE A 93 -9.86 -3.83 -4.54
N GLN A 94 -9.66 -4.35 -3.34
CA GLN A 94 -10.74 -4.87 -2.51
C GLN A 94 -11.72 -3.77 -2.10
N ARG A 95 -11.21 -2.56 -1.83
CA ARG A 95 -12.01 -1.40 -1.43
C ARG A 95 -12.71 -0.73 -2.59
N LEU A 96 -12.06 -0.66 -3.75
CA LEU A 96 -12.66 -0.08 -4.95
C LEU A 96 -13.77 -0.96 -5.53
N GLY A 97 -13.66 -2.28 -5.39
CA GLY A 97 -14.70 -3.22 -5.81
C GLY A 97 -15.06 -3.07 -7.29
N LEU A 98 -14.08 -2.72 -8.14
CA LEU A 98 -14.31 -2.44 -9.55
C LEU A 98 -14.93 -3.64 -10.25
N SER A 99 -15.86 -3.39 -11.16
CA SER A 99 -16.38 -4.40 -12.08
C SER A 99 -15.47 -4.52 -13.31
N PRO A 100 -15.41 -5.67 -14.01
CA PRO A 100 -14.67 -5.78 -15.26
C PRO A 100 -15.01 -4.67 -16.26
N GLY A 101 -13.99 -4.17 -16.97
CA GLY A 101 -14.10 -3.04 -17.89
C GLY A 101 -14.19 -1.65 -17.24
N HIS A 102 -14.22 -1.54 -15.91
CA HIS A 102 -14.29 -0.26 -15.21
C HIS A 102 -12.92 0.18 -14.70
N ASN A 103 -12.75 1.49 -14.60
CA ASN A 103 -11.59 2.13 -14.02
C ASN A 103 -12.00 3.21 -13.03
N ARG A 104 -11.07 3.58 -12.15
CA ARG A 104 -11.24 4.66 -11.20
C ARG A 104 -9.91 5.33 -10.89
N GLU A 105 -9.91 6.65 -11.02
CA GLU A 105 -8.85 7.50 -10.51
C GLU A 105 -9.05 7.75 -9.02
N ILE A 106 -7.97 7.68 -8.26
CA ILE A 106 -7.93 7.95 -6.83
C ILE A 106 -6.71 8.77 -6.45
N GLN A 107 -6.79 9.41 -5.28
CA GLN A 107 -5.65 10.00 -4.59
C GLN A 107 -5.24 9.07 -3.45
N VAL A 108 -3.95 8.83 -3.33
CA VAL A 108 -3.39 7.99 -2.27
C VAL A 108 -2.33 8.77 -1.49
N ILE A 109 -2.15 8.42 -0.22
CA ILE A 109 -0.96 8.83 0.54
C ILE A 109 0.14 7.84 0.15
N TYR A 110 1.00 8.25 -0.79
CA TYR A 110 2.13 7.47 -1.26
C TYR A 110 3.34 7.70 -0.35
N MET A 111 3.93 6.64 0.16
CA MET A 111 5.17 6.67 0.92
C MET A 111 6.33 6.43 -0.03
N GLU A 112 7.24 7.39 -0.15
CA GLU A 112 8.43 7.20 -0.96
C GLU A 112 9.29 6.07 -0.39
N PRO A 113 9.68 5.06 -1.18
CA PRO A 113 10.38 3.89 -0.68
C PRO A 113 11.69 4.25 0.00
N MET A 114 12.11 3.44 0.98
CA MET A 114 13.33 3.58 1.78
C MET A 114 13.36 4.78 2.74
N VAL A 115 12.82 5.94 2.35
CA VAL A 115 12.82 7.18 3.15
C VAL A 115 11.45 7.52 3.76
N PHE A 116 10.40 6.83 3.33
CA PHE A 116 9.00 6.95 3.74
C PHE A 116 8.38 8.34 3.65
N THR A 117 8.99 9.28 2.91
CA THR A 117 8.46 10.64 2.80
C THR A 117 7.06 10.59 2.17
N PRO A 118 6.00 10.97 2.90
CA PRO A 118 4.63 10.78 2.44
C PRO A 118 4.19 11.96 1.56
N LYS A 119 3.45 11.67 0.51
CA LYS A 119 2.86 12.69 -0.38
C LYS A 119 1.56 12.20 -1.01
N TRP A 120 0.73 13.14 -1.45
CA TRP A 120 -0.38 12.81 -2.33
C TRP A 120 0.15 12.36 -3.69
N ALA A 121 -0.42 11.29 -4.21
CA ALA A 121 -0.16 10.82 -5.56
C ALA A 121 -1.47 10.41 -6.25
N ALA A 122 -1.59 10.78 -7.53
CA ALA A 122 -2.72 10.43 -8.36
C ALA A 122 -2.49 9.06 -9.02
N GLN A 123 -3.46 8.16 -8.90
CA GLN A 123 -3.36 6.78 -9.40
C GLN A 123 -4.64 6.37 -10.13
N LEU A 124 -4.49 5.57 -11.18
CA LEU A 124 -5.60 4.98 -11.92
C LEU A 124 -5.56 3.47 -11.79
N TYR A 125 -6.68 2.91 -11.31
CA TYR A 125 -6.89 1.47 -11.19
C TYR A 125 -7.96 1.04 -12.17
N SER A 126 -7.71 -0.03 -12.93
CA SER A 126 -8.65 -0.61 -13.89
C SER A 126 -8.78 -2.10 -13.64
N ARG A 127 -9.98 -2.67 -13.77
CA ARG A 127 -10.19 -4.12 -13.79
C ARG A 127 -10.50 -4.54 -15.22
N SER A 128 -9.70 -5.44 -15.80
CA SER A 128 -9.90 -5.89 -17.18
C SER A 128 -10.95 -6.99 -17.23
N ASP A 129 -10.64 -8.12 -16.61
CA ASP A 129 -11.32 -9.40 -16.79
C ASP A 129 -11.08 -10.35 -15.62
N ASP A 130 -11.80 -11.46 -15.66
CA ASP A 130 -11.73 -12.53 -14.69
C ASP A 130 -11.29 -13.82 -15.41
N GLU A 131 -10.29 -14.49 -14.85
CA GLU A 131 -9.79 -15.76 -15.35
C GLU A 131 -10.16 -16.88 -14.37
N VAL A 132 -10.77 -17.95 -14.90
CA VAL A 132 -11.04 -19.15 -14.11
C VAL A 132 -9.81 -20.07 -14.17
N ILE A 133 -9.12 -20.16 -13.04
CA ILE A 133 -7.95 -21.03 -12.86
C ILE A 133 -8.42 -22.36 -12.26
N LYS A 134 -8.25 -23.43 -13.03
CA LYS A 134 -8.57 -24.79 -12.57
C LYS A 134 -7.31 -25.49 -12.08
N VAL A 135 -7.30 -25.88 -10.82
CA VAL A 135 -6.23 -26.66 -10.19
C VAL A 135 -6.82 -27.90 -9.51
N SER A 136 -5.96 -28.84 -9.09
CA SER A 136 -6.40 -30.06 -8.39
C SER A 136 -7.20 -29.78 -7.11
N ALA A 137 -6.96 -28.63 -6.46
CA ALA A 137 -7.68 -28.18 -5.27
C ALA A 137 -9.05 -27.56 -5.56
N GLY A 138 -9.39 -27.28 -6.82
CA GLY A 138 -10.67 -26.68 -7.21
C GLY A 138 -10.54 -25.61 -8.30
N GLU A 139 -11.62 -24.85 -8.47
CA GLU A 139 -11.67 -23.73 -9.39
C GLU A 139 -11.60 -22.41 -8.62
N TYR A 140 -10.71 -21.52 -9.06
CA TYR A 140 -10.49 -20.20 -8.47
C TYR A 140 -10.69 -19.13 -9.55
N VAL A 141 -11.12 -17.94 -9.14
CA VAL A 141 -11.24 -16.79 -10.04
C VAL A 141 -10.09 -15.82 -9.75
N ALA A 142 -9.15 -15.71 -10.69
CA ALA A 142 -8.19 -14.63 -10.71
C ALA A 142 -8.85 -13.40 -11.35
N ARG A 143 -8.60 -12.23 -10.78
CA ARG A 143 -9.10 -10.96 -11.27
C ARG A 143 -7.91 -10.15 -11.73
N HIS A 144 -7.92 -9.75 -12.99
CA HIS A 144 -6.82 -9.02 -13.59
C HIS A 144 -7.06 -7.52 -13.47
N TYR A 145 -6.03 -6.82 -13.01
CA TYR A 145 -6.06 -5.39 -12.83
C TYR A 145 -4.89 -4.72 -13.54
N ARG A 146 -5.10 -3.45 -13.89
CA ARG A 146 -4.04 -2.56 -14.35
C ARG A 146 -3.94 -1.37 -13.41
N TYR A 147 -2.72 -1.09 -12.99
CA TYR A 147 -2.36 0.10 -12.26
C TYR A 147 -1.63 1.08 -13.15
N ARG A 148 -1.85 2.37 -12.90
CA ARG A 148 -1.04 3.45 -13.45
C ARG A 148 -0.78 4.54 -12.43
N SER A 149 0.48 4.89 -12.25
CA SER A 149 0.89 6.14 -11.59
C SER A 149 0.71 7.30 -12.57
N LEU A 150 -0.20 8.22 -12.29
CA LEU A 150 -0.51 9.33 -13.21
C LEU A 150 0.60 10.39 -13.23
N ASP A 151 1.33 10.55 -12.13
CA ASP A 151 2.42 11.52 -12.04
C ASP A 151 3.70 11.03 -12.73
N LYS A 152 3.97 9.71 -12.69
CA LYS A 152 5.21 9.11 -13.24
C LYS A 152 5.01 8.44 -14.60
N GLY A 153 3.78 8.21 -15.02
CA GLY A 153 3.46 7.49 -16.26
C GLY A 153 3.84 6.00 -16.23
N TRP A 154 4.16 5.45 -15.05
CA TRP A 154 4.47 4.02 -14.90
C TRP A 154 3.18 3.21 -14.80
N GLU A 155 3.18 2.03 -15.42
CA GLU A 155 2.03 1.12 -15.51
C GLU A 155 2.47 -0.30 -15.18
N SER A 156 1.57 -1.08 -14.58
CA SER A 156 1.76 -2.52 -14.33
C SER A 156 0.44 -3.27 -14.43
N ASP A 157 0.51 -4.45 -15.03
CA ASP A 157 -0.55 -5.46 -14.95
C ASP A 157 -0.35 -6.30 -13.69
N MET A 158 -1.44 -6.65 -13.01
CA MET A 158 -1.49 -7.33 -11.72
C MET A 158 -2.58 -8.39 -11.66
#